data_AF-A0A6A3PKB2-F1
#
_entry.id   AF-A0A6A3PKB2-F1
#
_cell.length_a   1.000
_cell.length_b   1.000
_cell.length_c   1.000
_cell.angle_alpha   90.00
_cell.angle_beta   90.00
_cell.angle_gamma   90.00
#
_symmetry.space_group_name_H-M   'P 1'
#
loop_
_entity.id
_entity.type
_entity.pdbx_description
1 polymer ?
#
loop_
_entity_poly.entity_id
_entity_poly.type
_entity_poly.pdbx_seq_one_letter_code
_entity_poly.pdbx_strand_id
1 'polypeptide(L)'
;MGIMAQHLKMDLGQKDVKARILDYFDCMEEVIEVHGLGKILKSNARLKCKIIVENLRPGTLKDQVKRAIEYDPALKADLHHLFDVVKQEAIKNQQAFDLYQRMDKRDSGNKDNRHKKQLGLTRSSSTMTRSRPSMTKSRATMTIEDQHRGQRTGIAKLSEEL
;
A
#
# COMPACT_ATOMS: atom_id res chain seq x y z
N MET A 1 5.20 21.08 -10.97
CA MET A 1 5.20 19.67 -11.44
C MET A 1 5.24 19.69 -12.97
N GLY A 2 6.19 19.01 -13.61
CA GLY A 2 6.25 18.97 -15.09
C GLY A 2 5.13 18.14 -15.72
N ILE A 3 4.80 18.36 -17.00
CA ILE A 3 3.70 17.69 -17.75
C ILE A 3 3.76 16.16 -17.57
N MET A 4 4.95 15.57 -17.69
CA MET A 4 5.14 14.12 -17.53
C MET A 4 4.74 13.62 -16.15
N ALA A 5 5.13 14.29 -15.08
CA ALA A 5 4.78 13.85 -13.72
C ALA A 5 3.28 13.97 -13.41
N GLN A 6 2.54 14.78 -14.18
CA GLN A 6 1.10 14.96 -14.00
C GLN A 6 0.30 13.91 -14.75
N HIS A 7 0.72 13.56 -15.97
CA HIS A 7 -0.04 12.72 -16.89
C HIS A 7 0.48 11.28 -17.00
N LEU A 8 1.78 11.02 -16.83
CA LEU A 8 2.35 9.68 -16.88
C LEU A 8 2.18 8.98 -15.52
N LYS A 9 1.18 8.10 -15.42
CA LYS A 9 0.88 7.36 -14.20
C LYS A 9 0.68 5.88 -14.48
N MET A 10 1.16 5.04 -13.57
CA MET A 10 0.93 3.61 -13.63
C MET A 10 -0.34 3.24 -12.87
N ASP A 11 -1.24 2.48 -13.51
CA ASP A 11 -2.46 2.00 -12.86
C ASP A 11 -2.16 0.78 -11.96
N LEU A 12 -2.04 1.02 -10.66
CA LEU A 12 -1.79 -0.04 -9.68
C LEU A 12 -3.02 -0.92 -9.40
N GLY A 13 -4.21 -0.53 -9.85
CA GLY A 13 -5.43 -1.32 -9.76
C GLY A 13 -5.49 -2.46 -10.78
N GLN A 14 -4.72 -2.36 -11.86
CA GLN A 14 -4.65 -3.39 -12.89
C GLN A 14 -3.95 -4.65 -12.37
N LYS A 15 -4.71 -5.77 -12.34
CA LYS A 15 -4.25 -7.07 -11.83
C LYS A 15 -3.21 -7.73 -12.74
N ASP A 16 -3.37 -7.59 -14.06
CA ASP A 16 -2.37 -8.10 -15.00
C ASP A 16 -1.16 -7.16 -15.02
N VAL A 17 -0.08 -7.61 -14.39
CA VAL A 17 1.17 -6.87 -14.32
C VAL A 17 1.74 -6.56 -15.70
N LYS A 18 1.62 -7.48 -16.68
CA LYS A 18 2.20 -7.29 -18.01
C LYS A 18 1.43 -6.21 -18.76
N ALA A 19 0.10 -6.29 -18.75
CA ALA A 19 -0.75 -5.26 -19.32
C ALA A 19 -0.47 -3.91 -18.66
N ARG A 20 -0.32 -3.88 -17.32
CA ARG A 20 -0.06 -2.63 -16.57
C ARG A 20 1.23 -1.94 -17.00
N ILE A 21 2.27 -2.73 -17.29
CA ILE A 21 3.54 -2.20 -17.78
C ILE A 21 3.41 -1.75 -19.24
N LEU A 22 2.71 -2.50 -20.09
CA LEU A 22 2.44 -2.10 -21.47
C LEU A 22 1.69 -0.76 -21.54
N ASP A 23 0.56 -0.65 -20.84
CA ASP A 23 -0.26 0.56 -20.81
C ASP A 23 0.51 1.77 -20.29
N TYR A 24 1.44 1.56 -19.35
CA TYR A 24 2.30 2.64 -18.84
C TYR A 24 3.28 3.15 -19.91
N PHE A 25 3.84 2.28 -20.74
CA PHE A 25 4.73 2.68 -21.82
C PHE A 25 3.93 3.30 -22.98
N ASP A 26 2.74 2.80 -23.28
CA ASP A 26 1.85 3.38 -24.28
C ASP A 26 1.38 4.78 -23.85
N CYS A 27 1.04 4.95 -22.57
CA CYS A 27 0.70 6.26 -21.98
C CYS A 27 1.82 7.28 -22.15
N MET A 28 3.10 6.87 -22.11
CA MET A 28 4.22 7.77 -22.38
C MET A 28 4.19 8.31 -23.81
N GLU A 29 3.96 7.46 -24.81
CA GLU A 29 3.87 7.92 -26.21
C GLU A 29 2.62 8.78 -26.42
N GLU A 30 1.48 8.43 -25.82
CA GLU A 30 0.26 9.23 -25.86
C GLU A 30 0.49 10.65 -25.29
N VAL A 31 1.12 10.75 -24.11
CA VAL A 31 1.46 12.05 -23.50
C VAL A 31 2.42 12.86 -24.37
N ILE A 32 3.38 12.21 -25.04
CA ILE A 32 4.28 12.88 -25.98
C ILE A 32 3.49 13.48 -27.15
N GLU A 33 2.51 12.75 -27.68
CA GLU A 33 1.70 13.17 -28.82
C GLU A 33 0.73 14.29 -28.44
N VAL A 34 -0.07 14.10 -27.39
CA VAL A 34 -1.10 15.05 -26.95
C VAL A 34 -0.50 16.41 -26.58
N HIS A 35 0.66 16.42 -25.92
CA HIS A 35 1.30 17.66 -25.47
C HIS A 35 2.34 18.22 -26.44
N GLY A 36 2.45 17.66 -27.66
CA GLY A 36 3.37 18.15 -28.68
C GLY A 36 4.86 18.05 -28.31
N LEU A 37 5.21 17.16 -27.36
CA LEU A 37 6.58 16.97 -26.88
C LEU A 37 7.43 16.14 -27.86
N GLY A 38 6.83 15.71 -28.97
CA GLY A 38 7.47 14.84 -29.95
C GLY A 38 8.77 15.39 -30.52
N LYS A 39 8.90 16.71 -30.70
CA LYS A 39 10.15 17.34 -31.19
C LYS A 39 11.35 17.08 -30.28
N ILE A 40 11.11 16.94 -28.98
CA ILE A 40 12.16 16.74 -27.97
C ILE A 40 12.30 15.26 -27.65
N LEU A 41 11.21 14.51 -27.57
CA LEU A 41 11.24 13.15 -27.03
C LEU A 41 11.25 12.04 -28.08
N LYS A 42 10.69 12.23 -29.29
CA LYS A 42 10.53 11.13 -30.27
C LYS A 42 11.86 10.43 -30.60
N SER A 43 12.93 11.19 -30.79
CA SER A 43 14.28 10.66 -31.11
C SER A 43 15.19 10.49 -29.89
N ASN A 44 14.78 10.96 -28.70
CA ASN A 44 15.63 10.96 -27.51
C ASN A 44 15.28 9.81 -26.56
N ALA A 45 15.72 8.61 -26.93
CA ALA A 45 15.54 7.40 -26.11
C ALA A 45 16.06 7.59 -24.68
N ARG A 46 17.21 8.24 -24.50
CA ARG A 46 17.79 8.52 -23.17
C ARG A 46 16.86 9.31 -22.25
N LEU A 47 16.20 10.32 -22.82
CA LEU A 47 15.30 11.17 -22.06
C LEU A 47 13.99 10.43 -21.75
N LYS A 48 13.48 9.63 -22.70
CA LYS A 48 12.34 8.73 -22.47
C LYS A 48 12.62 7.77 -21.31
N CYS A 49 13.74 7.05 -21.33
CA CYS A 49 14.16 6.14 -20.27
C CYS A 49 14.21 6.85 -18.90
N LYS A 50 14.80 8.04 -18.84
CA LYS A 50 14.87 8.83 -17.60
C LYS A 50 13.48 9.19 -17.06
N ILE A 51 12.57 9.66 -17.92
CA ILE A 51 11.21 10.05 -17.53
C ILE A 51 10.43 8.84 -17.01
N ILE A 52 10.50 7.71 -17.72
CA ILE A 52 9.86 6.45 -17.34
C ILE A 52 10.31 6.05 -15.94
N VAL A 53 11.62 5.96 -15.70
CA VAL A 53 12.19 5.53 -14.41
C VAL A 53 11.83 6.47 -13.28
N GLU A 54 11.84 7.79 -13.51
CA GLU A 54 11.50 8.75 -12.45
C GLU A 54 10.02 8.71 -12.03
N ASN A 55 9.12 8.34 -12.95
CA ASN A 55 7.68 8.25 -12.71
C ASN A 55 7.19 6.83 -12.39
N LEU A 56 8.07 5.82 -12.37
CA LEU A 56 7.71 4.47 -11.97
C LEU A 56 7.06 4.43 -10.58
N ARG A 57 6.04 3.58 -10.45
CA ARG A 57 5.36 3.23 -9.21
C ARG A 57 5.15 1.71 -9.19
N PRO A 58 5.13 1.06 -8.02
CA PRO A 58 5.44 1.60 -6.69
C PRO A 58 6.91 2.01 -6.53
N GLY A 59 7.26 2.71 -5.46
CA GLY A 59 8.64 3.19 -5.21
C GLY A 59 9.68 2.05 -5.18
N THR A 60 9.29 0.88 -4.71
CA THR A 60 10.13 -0.33 -4.72
C THR A 60 10.56 -0.76 -6.13
N LEU A 61 9.63 -0.68 -7.10
CA LEU A 61 9.94 -0.96 -8.52
C LEU A 61 10.92 0.07 -9.08
N LYS A 62 10.70 1.35 -8.77
CA LYS A 62 11.60 2.44 -9.16
C LYS A 62 13.02 2.19 -8.65
N ASP A 63 13.17 1.82 -7.38
CA ASP A 63 14.49 1.61 -6.78
C ASP A 63 15.22 0.39 -7.35
N GLN A 64 14.49 -0.70 -7.63
CA GLN A 64 15.06 -1.88 -8.29
C GLN A 64 15.55 -1.58 -9.70
N VAL A 65 14.75 -0.86 -10.49
CA VAL A 65 15.12 -0.47 -11.85
C VAL A 65 16.31 0.51 -11.83
N LYS A 66 16.37 1.43 -10.84
CA LYS A 66 17.55 2.28 -10.65
C LYS A 66 18.82 1.48 -10.35
N ARG A 67 18.74 0.47 -9.47
CA ARG A 67 19.86 -0.43 -9.21
C ARG A 67 20.28 -1.22 -10.45
N ALA A 68 19.32 -1.70 -11.25
CA ALA A 68 19.62 -2.38 -12.52
C ALA A 68 20.37 -1.45 -13.49
N ILE A 69 19.96 -0.18 -13.56
CA ILE A 69 20.60 0.87 -14.35
C ILE A 69 22.01 1.25 -13.84
N GLU A 70 22.25 1.14 -12.53
CA GLU A 70 23.58 1.34 -11.94
C GLU A 70 24.53 0.19 -12.31
N TYR A 71 24.01 -1.03 -12.36
CA TYR A 71 24.76 -2.21 -12.79
C TYR A 71 25.02 -2.22 -14.30
N ASP A 72 24.00 -1.89 -15.10
CA ASP A 72 24.08 -1.76 -16.55
C ASP A 72 23.64 -0.36 -17.03
N PRO A 73 24.59 0.55 -17.25
CA PRO A 73 24.30 1.89 -17.75
C PRO A 73 23.71 1.93 -19.17
N ALA A 74 23.81 0.85 -19.97
CA ALA A 74 23.26 0.81 -21.32
C ALA A 74 21.72 0.94 -21.32
N LEU A 75 21.06 0.47 -20.25
CA LEU A 75 19.62 0.63 -20.00
C LEU A 75 19.15 2.10 -20.00
N LYS A 76 20.05 3.06 -19.76
CA LYS A 76 19.71 4.49 -19.83
C LYS A 76 19.43 4.97 -21.24
N ALA A 77 19.88 4.25 -22.27
CA ALA A 77 19.76 4.64 -23.67
C ALA A 77 18.94 3.65 -24.52
N ASP A 78 18.67 2.45 -23.99
CA ASP A 78 17.87 1.43 -24.66
C ASP A 78 16.48 1.31 -24.02
N LEU A 79 15.46 1.78 -24.75
CA LEU A 79 14.07 1.77 -24.28
C LEU A 79 13.48 0.35 -24.27
N HIS A 80 13.85 -0.49 -25.23
CA HIS A 80 13.35 -1.87 -25.31
C HIS A 80 13.94 -2.72 -24.20
N HIS A 81 15.24 -2.60 -23.97
CA HIS A 81 15.89 -3.33 -22.88
C HIS A 81 15.40 -2.85 -21.51
N LEU A 82 15.17 -1.53 -21.34
CA LEU A 82 14.55 -1.00 -20.14
C LEU A 82 13.13 -1.56 -19.91
N PHE A 83 12.32 -1.66 -20.97
CA PHE A 83 10.98 -2.26 -20.88
C PHE A 83 11.04 -3.68 -20.33
N ASP A 84 11.94 -4.51 -20.84
CA ASP A 84 12.09 -5.90 -20.38
C ASP A 84 12.50 -5.97 -18.92
N VAL A 85 13.46 -5.13 -18.49
CA VAL A 85 13.89 -5.05 -17.09
C VAL A 85 12.74 -4.60 -16.18
N VAL A 86 12.03 -3.53 -16.56
CA VAL A 86 10.88 -3.02 -15.78
C VAL A 86 9.80 -4.09 -15.63
N LYS A 87 9.49 -4.80 -16.73
CA LYS A 87 8.51 -5.89 -16.73
C LYS A 87 8.94 -7.02 -15.79
N GLN A 88 10.19 -7.45 -15.84
CA GLN A 88 10.71 -8.51 -14.97
C GLN A 88 10.67 -8.12 -13.49
N GLU A 89 11.15 -6.93 -13.15
CA GLU A 89 11.15 -6.43 -11.77
C GLU A 89 9.72 -6.21 -11.25
N ALA A 90 8.80 -5.74 -12.09
CA ALA A 90 7.39 -5.60 -11.73
C ALA A 90 6.73 -6.94 -11.40
N ILE A 91 7.05 -7.99 -12.15
CA ILE A 91 6.56 -9.36 -11.89
C ILE A 91 7.11 -9.86 -10.55
N LYS A 92 8.41 -9.71 -10.29
CA LYS A 92 9.03 -10.12 -9.01
C LYS A 92 8.39 -9.39 -7.83
N ASN A 93 8.16 -8.09 -7.96
CA ASN A 93 7.49 -7.31 -6.91
C ASN A 93 6.07 -7.78 -6.64
N GLN A 94 5.29 -8.09 -7.69
CA GLN A 94 3.95 -8.61 -7.52
C GLN A 94 3.96 -9.97 -6.81
N GLN A 95 4.87 -10.87 -7.21
CA GLN A 95 5.03 -12.18 -6.57
C GLN A 95 5.40 -12.07 -5.09
N ALA A 96 6.33 -11.17 -4.75
CA ALA A 96 6.72 -10.92 -3.37
C ALA A 96 5.55 -10.36 -2.53
N PHE A 97 4.79 -9.42 -3.10
CA PHE A 97 3.60 -8.86 -2.44
C PHE A 97 2.52 -9.92 -2.21
N ASP A 98 2.23 -10.74 -3.22
CA ASP A 98 1.23 -11.81 -3.14
C ASP A 98 1.63 -12.88 -2.11
N LEU A 99 2.93 -13.19 -1.98
CA LEU A 99 3.45 -14.11 -0.98
C LEU A 99 3.26 -13.55 0.43
N TYR A 100 3.62 -12.28 0.65
CA TYR A 100 3.45 -11.60 1.94
C TYR A 100 1.99 -11.63 2.39
N GLN A 101 1.07 -11.26 1.49
CA GLN A 101 -0.38 -11.28 1.74
C GLN A 101 -0.94 -12.68 2.10
N ARG A 102 -0.30 -13.76 1.64
CA ARG A 102 -0.67 -15.15 1.99
C ARG A 102 -0.13 -15.58 3.35
N MET A 103 0.93 -14.95 3.85
CA MET A 103 1.49 -15.25 5.17
C MET A 103 0.67 -14.61 6.29
N ASP A 104 0.29 -13.33 6.15
CA ASP A 104 -0.54 -12.63 7.13
C ASP A 104 -1.90 -13.31 7.39
N LYS A 105 -2.51 -13.87 6.34
CA LYS A 105 -3.81 -14.55 6.45
C LYS A 105 -3.77 -15.88 7.21
N ARG A 106 -2.59 -16.50 7.34
CA ARG A 106 -2.46 -17.80 8.03
C ARG A 106 -2.39 -17.67 9.55
N ASP A 107 -1.95 -16.53 10.08
CA ASP A 107 -1.81 -16.34 11.53
C ASP A 107 -3.13 -15.94 12.22
N SER A 108 -4.07 -15.37 11.46
CA SER A 108 -5.34 -14.87 11.99
C SER A 108 -6.45 -15.93 12.11
N GLY A 109 -6.22 -17.17 11.65
CA GLY A 109 -7.26 -18.20 11.49
C GLY A 109 -7.50 -19.14 12.68
N ASN A 110 -6.79 -19.02 13.81
CA ASN A 110 -6.76 -20.08 14.85
C ASN A 110 -7.40 -19.72 16.21
N LYS A 111 -8.29 -18.71 16.30
CA LYS A 111 -8.87 -18.28 17.61
C LYS A 111 -10.33 -18.63 17.89
N ASP A 112 -11.07 -19.25 16.98
CA ASP A 112 -12.49 -19.56 17.19
C ASP A 112 -12.80 -21.04 16.97
N ASN A 113 -12.41 -21.90 17.91
CA ASN A 113 -13.09 -23.20 18.09
C ASN A 113 -12.78 -23.93 19.43
N ARG A 114 -12.85 -23.23 20.57
CA ARG A 114 -12.69 -23.89 21.90
C ARG A 114 -13.73 -23.52 22.95
N HIS A 115 -15.00 -23.29 22.61
CA HIS A 115 -16.06 -23.26 23.63
C HIS A 115 -17.37 -23.87 23.16
N LYS A 116 -17.38 -25.20 22.94
CA LYS A 116 -18.63 -25.97 23.03
C LYS A 116 -18.37 -27.43 23.41
N LYS A 117 -17.99 -27.67 24.67
CA LYS A 117 -18.20 -28.98 25.31
C LYS A 117 -18.49 -28.82 26.79
N GLN A 118 -19.73 -28.45 27.09
CA GLN A 118 -20.35 -28.82 28.37
C GLN A 118 -21.85 -29.04 28.11
N LEU A 119 -22.20 -30.29 27.87
CA LEU A 119 -23.55 -30.83 27.94
C LEU A 119 -23.44 -32.08 28.81
N GLY A 120 -24.12 -32.07 29.96
CA GLY A 120 -24.38 -33.29 30.72
C GLY A 120 -24.55 -33.12 32.22
N LEU A 121 -25.83 -33.19 32.65
CA LEU A 121 -26.36 -33.48 34.00
C LEU A 121 -26.38 -32.27 34.98
N THR A 122 -27.50 -31.87 35.60
CA THR A 122 -28.60 -32.66 36.18
C THR A 122 -29.98 -31.96 36.09
N ARG A 123 -31.05 -32.77 36.19
CA ARG A 123 -32.47 -32.41 36.28
C ARG A 123 -32.83 -31.94 37.70
N SER A 124 -33.66 -30.90 37.82
CA SER A 124 -34.88 -30.96 38.63
C SER A 124 -35.78 -29.73 38.41
N SER A 125 -37.05 -30.05 38.17
CA SER A 125 -38.26 -29.28 37.97
C SER A 125 -38.63 -28.27 39.06
N SER A 126 -39.21 -27.13 38.64
CA SER A 126 -40.47 -26.61 39.20
C SER A 126 -40.98 -25.39 38.40
N THR A 127 -42.19 -25.53 37.87
CA THR A 127 -43.03 -24.50 37.24
C THR A 127 -43.51 -23.47 38.25
N MET A 128 -43.45 -22.17 37.93
CA MET A 128 -44.53 -21.23 38.24
C MET A 128 -44.44 -19.94 37.41
N THR A 129 -45.62 -19.43 37.13
CA THR A 129 -46.00 -18.35 36.23
C THR A 129 -45.67 -16.95 36.76
N ARG A 130 -45.69 -16.00 35.81
CA ARG A 130 -46.13 -14.59 35.89
C ARG A 130 -45.09 -13.48 36.08
N SER A 131 -45.26 -12.49 35.19
CA SER A 131 -45.08 -11.05 35.36
C SER A 131 -43.71 -10.43 35.02
N ARG A 132 -43.68 -9.79 33.84
CA ARG A 132 -42.82 -8.63 33.54
C ARG A 132 -43.06 -7.51 34.56
N PRO A 133 -42.01 -6.78 34.92
CA PRO A 133 -42.13 -5.34 35.08
C PRO A 133 -41.16 -4.60 34.14
N SER A 134 -41.70 -3.63 33.40
CA SER A 134 -40.96 -2.57 32.76
C SER A 134 -40.47 -1.59 33.83
N MET A 135 -39.18 -1.23 33.80
CA MET A 135 -38.73 0.05 34.34
C MET A 135 -37.76 0.69 33.34
N THR A 136 -38.28 1.74 32.73
CA THR A 136 -37.54 2.75 31.99
C THR A 136 -36.52 3.44 32.91
N LYS A 137 -35.28 3.57 32.45
CA LYS A 137 -34.46 4.73 32.78
C LYS A 137 -33.49 5.04 31.65
N SER A 138 -33.79 6.15 30.98
CA SER A 138 -32.93 6.91 30.10
C SER A 138 -31.60 7.22 30.79
N ARG A 139 -30.50 7.27 30.02
CA ARG A 139 -29.77 8.52 29.70
C ARG A 139 -28.28 8.28 29.40
N ALA A 140 -27.84 9.02 28.38
CA ALA A 140 -26.49 9.47 28.04
C ALA A 140 -25.54 8.50 27.30
N THR A 141 -25.40 8.80 26.01
CA THR A 141 -24.18 8.75 25.21
C THR A 141 -22.95 9.30 25.95
N MET A 142 -21.82 8.58 25.89
CA MET A 142 -20.49 9.21 25.84
C MET A 142 -19.57 8.40 24.92
N THR A 143 -19.09 9.09 23.90
CA THR A 143 -17.97 8.79 23.01
C THR A 143 -16.68 8.57 23.81
N ILE A 144 -15.84 7.63 23.37
CA ILE A 144 -14.50 7.40 23.90
C ILE A 144 -13.51 8.06 22.94
N GLU A 145 -13.32 9.37 23.11
CA GLU A 145 -12.08 10.06 22.76
C GLU A 145 -11.52 10.63 24.07
N ASP A 146 -10.18 10.78 24.12
CA ASP A 146 -9.37 11.34 25.20
C ASP A 146 -9.01 10.42 26.39
N GLN A 147 -7.86 9.75 26.27
CA GLN A 147 -7.09 9.27 27.41
C GLN A 147 -5.66 9.84 27.40
N HIS A 148 -5.53 10.96 28.12
CA HIS A 148 -4.44 11.35 29.03
C HIS A 148 -3.13 11.88 28.45
N ARG A 149 -3.16 13.21 28.25
CA ARG A 149 -2.01 14.11 28.40
C ARG A 149 -1.77 14.42 29.89
N GLY A 150 -0.58 14.09 30.38
CA GLY A 150 0.15 14.94 31.33
C GLY A 150 0.19 14.52 32.80
N GLN A 151 1.38 14.13 33.26
CA GLN A 151 1.95 14.72 34.47
C GLN A 151 3.38 15.18 34.17
N ARG A 152 3.56 16.51 34.24
CA ARG A 152 4.83 17.21 34.40
C ARG A 152 5.17 17.26 35.87
N THR A 153 6.44 17.17 36.20
CA THR A 153 7.24 18.01 37.13
C THR A 153 8.58 17.29 37.32
N GLY A 154 9.78 17.85 37.19
CA GLY A 154 10.26 19.21 36.99
C GLY A 154 11.73 19.27 37.52
N ILE A 155 12.48 20.29 37.06
CA ILE A 155 13.68 20.93 37.68
C ILE A 155 14.94 20.04 37.88
N ALA A 156 16.18 20.45 37.56
CA ALA A 156 16.86 21.76 37.52
C ALA A 156 17.97 21.75 36.42
N LYS A 157 18.16 22.82 35.62
CA LYS A 157 19.15 23.92 35.74
C LYS A 157 20.61 23.49 36.02
N LEU A 158 21.52 23.93 35.16
CA LEU A 158 22.74 24.73 35.39
C LEU A 158 23.55 24.71 34.06
N SER A 159 23.62 25.84 33.34
CA SER A 159 24.72 26.84 33.37
C SER A 159 25.95 26.33 32.60
N GLU A 160 26.39 26.89 31.48
CA GLU A 160 26.87 28.25 31.14
C GLU A 160 28.35 28.09 30.70
N GLU A 161 28.81 28.97 29.81
CA GLU A 161 30.21 29.15 29.35
C GLU A 161 30.77 28.06 28.40
N LEU A 162 31.39 28.37 27.26
CA LEU A 162 31.92 29.60 26.67
C LEU A 162 31.87 29.46 25.13
#